data_AF-A0A4S0UXE4-F1
#
_entry.id   AF-A0A4S0UXE4-F1
#
_cell.length_a   1.000
_cell.length_b   1.000
_cell.length_c   1.000
_cell.angle_alpha   90.00
_cell.angle_beta   90.00
_cell.angle_gamma   90.00
#
_symmetry.space_group_name_H-M   'P 1'
#
loop_
_entity.id
_entity.type
_entity.pdbx_description
1 polymer ?
#
loop_
_entity_poly.entity_id
_entity_poly.type
_entity_poly.pdbx_seq_one_letter_code
_entity_poly.pdbx_strand_id
1 'polypeptide(L)'
;ISWSIYVGWMPWGYLADSGIMKKWADKYGIDVEITRINDYVESINQYTAGGFDGCAMTNMDALSIPAGGGVDTTALIVGDFSNGNDAVILKDKTALKGIAGQKVNLVELS
;
A
#
# COMPACT_ATOMS: atom_id res chain seq x y z
N ILE A 1 7.39 -9.17 6.17
CA ILE A 1 6.35 -8.33 5.53
C ILE A 1 6.98 -7.04 5.03
N SER A 2 6.77 -6.68 3.76
CA SER A 2 7.19 -5.40 3.20
C SER A 2 6.07 -4.35 3.23
N TRP A 3 6.44 -3.07 3.34
CA TRP A 3 5.53 -1.94 3.19
C TRP A 3 6.28 -0.71 2.67
N SER A 4 5.57 0.21 2.02
CA SER A 4 6.11 1.52 1.62
C SER A 4 5.38 2.67 2.33
N ILE A 5 5.92 3.89 2.23
CA ILE A 5 5.32 5.04 2.91
C ILE A 5 4.00 5.42 2.24
N TYR A 6 2.91 5.14 2.94
CA TYR A 6 1.56 5.62 2.68
C TYR A 6 0.85 5.79 4.02
N VAL A 7 -0.01 6.80 4.16
CA VAL A 7 -0.65 7.13 5.43
C VAL A 7 -1.40 5.93 6.04
N GLY A 8 -2.05 5.12 5.19
CA GLY A 8 -2.76 3.90 5.61
C GLY A 8 -1.85 2.75 6.04
N TRP A 9 -0.56 2.78 5.69
CA TRP A 9 0.40 1.72 6.00
C TRP A 9 1.41 2.11 7.09
N MET A 10 1.43 3.37 7.52
CA MET A 10 2.21 3.83 8.67
C MET A 10 2.01 3.01 9.96
N PRO A 11 0.83 2.38 10.23
CA PRO A 11 0.71 1.45 11.34
C PRO A 11 1.72 0.30 11.33
N TRP A 12 2.21 -0.16 10.17
CA TRP A 12 3.26 -1.19 10.10
C TRP A 12 4.57 -0.72 10.72
N GLY A 13 4.99 0.52 10.43
CA GLY A 13 6.16 1.12 11.09
C GLY A 13 5.97 1.22 12.61
N TYR A 14 4.80 1.70 13.04
CA TYR A 14 4.48 1.77 14.47
C TYR A 14 4.47 0.40 15.16
N LEU A 15 3.94 -0.64 14.50
CA LEU A 15 3.94 -2.02 15.03
C LEU A 15 5.35 -2.56 15.27
N ALA A 16 6.29 -2.22 14.39
CA ALA A 16 7.70 -2.57 14.53
C ALA A 16 8.35 -1.84 15.72
N ASP A 17 8.15 -0.52 15.80
CA ASP A 17 8.84 0.33 16.79
C ASP A 17 8.26 0.22 18.21
N SER A 18 6.95 0.01 18.33
CA SER A 18 6.24 -0.01 19.62
C SER A 18 6.43 -1.30 20.43
N GLY A 19 6.98 -2.35 19.83
CA GLY A 19 7.07 -3.69 20.42
C GLY A 19 5.74 -4.47 20.41
N ILE A 20 4.66 -3.93 19.82
CA ILE A 20 3.39 -4.64 19.66
C ILE A 20 3.59 -5.91 18.82
N MET A 21 4.30 -5.81 17.69
CA MET A 21 4.55 -6.99 16.85
C MET A 21 5.34 -8.04 17.61
N LYS A 22 6.43 -7.63 18.29
CA LYS A 22 7.25 -8.53 19.12
C LYS A 22 6.41 -9.28 20.16
N LYS A 23 5.56 -8.59 20.93
CA LYS A 23 4.69 -9.20 21.93
C LYS A 23 3.82 -10.33 21.34
N TRP A 24 3.28 -10.13 20.15
CA TRP A 24 2.42 -11.13 19.49
C TRP A 24 3.24 -12.24 18.82
N ALA A 25 4.38 -11.90 18.21
CA ALA A 25 5.32 -12.86 17.65
C ALA A 25 5.80 -13.85 18.73
N ASP A 26 6.21 -13.35 19.90
CA ASP A 26 6.62 -14.16 21.06
C ASP A 26 5.48 -15.07 21.54
N LYS A 27 4.24 -14.56 21.60
CA LYS A 27 3.08 -15.35 22.03
C LYS A 27 2.82 -16.56 21.12
N TYR A 28 3.02 -16.40 19.83
CA TYR A 28 2.74 -17.45 18.84
C TYR A 28 3.97 -18.25 18.42
N GLY A 29 5.15 -17.91 18.94
CA GLY A 29 6.40 -18.59 18.59
C GLY A 29 6.80 -18.42 17.13
N ILE A 30 6.47 -17.27 16.54
CA ILE A 30 6.81 -16.91 15.16
C ILE A 30 7.81 -15.76 15.16
N ASP A 31 8.56 -15.63 14.07
CA ASP A 31 9.38 -14.45 13.81
C ASP A 31 8.72 -13.59 12.74
N VAL A 32 8.74 -12.27 12.93
CA VAL A 32 8.11 -11.32 12.01
C VAL A 32 9.03 -10.14 11.78
N GLU A 33 9.64 -10.12 10.60
CA GLU A 33 10.36 -8.94 10.12
C GLU A 33 9.42 -8.00 9.38
N ILE A 34 9.39 -6.73 9.79
CA ILE A 34 8.65 -5.66 9.11
C ILE A 34 9.66 -4.73 8.44
N THR A 35 9.67 -4.73 7.12
CA THR A 35 10.70 -4.02 6.34
C THR A 35 10.07 -2.89 5.54
N ARG A 36 10.54 -1.67 5.76
CA ARG A 36 10.14 -0.52 4.95
C ARG A 36 10.95 -0.49 3.66
N ILE A 37 10.28 -0.55 2.52
CA ILE A 37 10.86 -0.34 1.20
C ILE A 37 10.45 1.05 0.72
N ASN A 38 11.42 1.83 0.24
CA ASN A 38 11.18 3.23 -0.11
C ASN A 38 10.29 3.38 -1.34
N ASP A 39 10.43 2.47 -2.31
CA ASP A 39 9.65 2.47 -3.54
C ASP A 39 8.43 1.55 -3.43
N TYR A 40 7.26 2.05 -3.83
CA TYR A 40 6.01 1.33 -3.71
C TYR A 40 5.97 0.08 -4.59
N VAL A 41 6.27 0.23 -5.87
CA VAL A 41 6.22 -0.88 -6.84
C VAL A 41 7.28 -1.93 -6.50
N GLU A 42 8.46 -1.50 -6.07
CA GLU A 42 9.52 -2.40 -5.65
C GLU A 42 9.10 -3.24 -4.44
N SER A 43 8.33 -2.69 -3.50
CA SER A 43 7.83 -3.46 -2.37
C SER A 43 6.95 -4.64 -2.79
N ILE A 44 6.17 -4.45 -3.86
CA ILE A 44 5.31 -5.47 -4.48
C ILE A 44 6.13 -6.44 -5.31
N ASN A 45 7.12 -5.96 -6.07
CA ASN A 45 8.00 -6.81 -6.86
C ASN A 45 8.79 -7.78 -5.97
N GLN A 46 9.32 -7.31 -4.84
CA GLN A 46 10.02 -8.16 -3.88
C GLN A 46 9.10 -9.23 -3.27
N TYR A 47 7.84 -8.91 -2.97
CA TYR A 47 6.84 -9.90 -2.58
C TYR A 47 6.54 -10.90 -3.70
N THR A 48 6.32 -10.41 -4.92
CA THR A 48 6.03 -11.22 -6.11
C THR A 48 7.17 -12.19 -6.43
N ALA A 49 8.42 -11.77 -6.20
CA ALA A 49 9.61 -12.60 -6.37
C ALA A 49 9.85 -13.59 -5.20
N GLY A 50 9.00 -13.59 -4.17
CA GLY A 50 9.12 -14.46 -2.99
C GLY A 50 10.13 -13.95 -1.95
N GLY A 51 10.59 -12.71 -2.04
CA GLY A 51 11.48 -12.08 -1.05
C GLY A 51 10.77 -11.68 0.25
N PHE A 52 9.43 -11.62 0.25
CA PHE A 52 8.61 -11.40 1.43
C PHE A 52 7.38 -12.31 1.41
N ASP A 53 6.93 -12.77 2.58
CA ASP A 53 5.70 -13.57 2.72
C ASP A 53 4.41 -12.75 2.62
N GLY A 54 4.52 -11.42 2.62
CA GLY A 54 3.40 -10.51 2.49
C GLY A 54 3.84 -9.07 2.30
N CYS A 55 2.98 -8.27 1.68
CA CYS A 55 3.24 -6.87 1.37
C CYS A 55 1.97 -6.03 1.54
N ALA A 56 2.12 -4.82 2.08
CA ALA A 56 1.05 -3.82 2.05
C ALA A 56 0.98 -3.18 0.66
N MET A 57 -0.18 -3.24 0.00
CA MET A 57 -0.40 -2.67 -1.33
C MET A 57 -1.88 -2.36 -1.56
N THR A 58 -2.20 -1.64 -2.63
CA THR A 58 -3.61 -1.41 -3.01
C THR A 58 -4.25 -2.70 -3.54
N ASN A 59 -5.57 -2.81 -3.42
CA ASN A 59 -6.31 -3.99 -3.86
C ASN A 59 -6.18 -4.22 -5.37
N MET A 60 -6.06 -3.15 -6.16
CA MET A 60 -5.88 -3.23 -7.61
C MET A 60 -4.49 -3.76 -7.97
N ASP A 61 -3.45 -3.31 -7.27
CA ASP A 61 -2.08 -3.75 -7.55
C ASP A 61 -1.84 -5.19 -7.10
N ALA A 62 -2.49 -5.64 -6.03
CA ALA A 62 -2.52 -7.06 -5.66
C ALA A 62 -3.09 -7.95 -6.77
N LEU A 63 -4.09 -7.45 -7.52
CA LEU A 63 -4.66 -8.20 -8.64
C LEU A 63 -3.78 -8.12 -9.90
N SER A 64 -3.21 -6.95 -10.21
CA SER A 64 -2.52 -6.72 -11.48
C SER A 64 -1.06 -7.19 -11.48
N ILE A 65 -0.37 -7.16 -10.33
CA ILE A 65 1.06 -7.44 -10.25
C ILE A 65 1.33 -8.88 -9.78
N PRO A 66 1.12 -9.27 -8.50
CA PRO A 66 1.44 -10.64 -8.08
C PRO A 66 0.46 -11.65 -8.68
N ALA A 67 -0.85 -11.43 -8.59
CA ALA A 67 -1.84 -12.35 -9.15
C ALA A 67 -1.77 -12.37 -10.70
N GLY A 68 -1.60 -11.22 -11.34
CA GLY A 68 -1.34 -11.12 -12.78
C GLY A 68 -0.06 -11.84 -13.21
N GLY A 69 0.96 -11.87 -12.35
CA GLY A 69 2.21 -12.62 -12.49
C GLY A 69 2.12 -14.11 -12.14
N GLY A 70 0.93 -14.60 -11.74
CA GLY A 70 0.69 -16.01 -11.41
C GLY A 70 1.04 -16.41 -9.97
N VAL A 71 1.30 -15.44 -9.09
CA VAL A 71 1.48 -15.68 -7.66
C VAL A 71 0.11 -15.79 -6.99
N ASP A 72 -0.12 -16.88 -6.26
CA ASP A 72 -1.33 -17.02 -5.45
C ASP A 72 -1.27 -16.05 -4.25
N THR A 73 -2.17 -15.08 -4.21
CA THR A 73 -2.15 -13.98 -3.25
C THR A 73 -3.44 -13.95 -2.45
N THR A 74 -3.30 -13.94 -1.12
CA THR A 74 -4.43 -13.80 -0.18
C THR A 74 -4.51 -12.38 0.38
N ALA A 75 -5.67 -11.74 0.26
CA ALA A 75 -5.96 -10.51 0.99
C ALA A 75 -6.32 -10.83 2.45
N LEU A 76 -5.42 -10.53 3.39
CA LEU A 76 -5.58 -10.88 4.82
C LEU A 76 -6.05 -9.71 5.68
N ILE A 77 -5.35 -8.57 5.60
CA ILE A 77 -5.66 -7.35 6.35
C ILE A 77 -6.11 -6.32 5.32
N VAL A 78 -7.42 -6.15 5.18
CA VAL A 78 -8.01 -5.20 4.24
C VAL A 78 -8.31 -3.90 4.97
N GLY A 79 -7.59 -2.83 4.62
CA GLY A 79 -7.95 -1.47 5.03
C GLY A 79 -9.07 -0.97 4.13
N ASP A 80 -10.33 -1.15 4.55
CA ASP A 80 -11.51 -0.81 3.74
C ASP A 80 -11.97 0.66 3.87
N PHE A 81 -11.16 1.51 4.49
CA PHE A 81 -11.50 2.91 4.75
C PHE A 81 -10.68 3.87 3.88
N SER A 82 -11.30 4.37 2.81
CA SER A 82 -10.82 5.56 2.07
C SER A 82 -11.78 6.71 2.35
N ASN A 83 -11.31 7.75 3.05
CA ASN A 83 -12.08 8.97 3.32
C ASN A 83 -11.49 10.15 2.57
N GLY A 84 -11.60 10.12 1.24
CA GLY A 84 -11.12 11.19 0.36
C GLY A 84 -9.62 11.14 0.07
N ASN A 85 -9.04 9.94 -0.04
CA ASN A 85 -7.65 9.80 -0.46
C ASN A 85 -7.42 10.25 -1.92
N ASP A 86 -8.46 10.11 -2.76
CA ASP A 86 -8.45 10.58 -4.14
C ASP A 86 -8.90 12.03 -4.22
N ALA A 87 -8.15 12.85 -4.95
CA ALA A 87 -8.45 14.26 -5.13
C ALA A 87 -8.41 14.66 -6.61
N VAL A 88 -9.39 15.46 -7.02
CA VAL A 88 -9.32 16.26 -8.24
C VAL A 88 -8.90 17.66 -7.86
N ILE A 89 -7.69 18.05 -8.24
CA ILE A 89 -7.15 19.38 -7.96
C ILE A 89 -7.39 20.27 -9.18
N LEU A 90 -8.20 21.33 -9.02
CA LEU A 90 -8.44 22.32 -10.06
C LEU A 90 -7.63 23.58 -9.78
N LYS A 91 -6.84 24.02 -10.76
CA LYS A 91 -6.18 25.33 -10.70
C LYS A 91 -7.21 26.43 -11.02
N ASP A 92 -7.24 27.50 -10.22
CA ASP A 92 -8.08 28.68 -10.41
C ASP A 92 -9.61 28.44 -10.46
N LYS A 93 -10.08 27.28 -9.97
CA LYS A 93 -11.51 26.93 -9.85
C LYS A 93 -11.76 26.23 -8.52
N THR A 94 -12.99 26.35 -8.01
CA THR A 94 -13.40 25.77 -6.72
C THR A 94 -14.54 24.75 -6.83
N ALA A 95 -15.13 24.60 -8.02
CA ALA A 95 -16.24 23.68 -8.25
C ALA A 95 -15.89 22.70 -9.37
N LEU A 96 -16.18 21.41 -9.16
CA LEU A 96 -15.88 20.33 -10.10
C LEU A 96 -16.41 20.60 -11.52
N LYS A 97 -17.58 21.24 -11.65
CA LYS A 97 -18.15 21.67 -12.95
C LYS A 97 -17.19 22.51 -13.80
N GLY A 98 -16.24 23.21 -13.16
CA GLY A 98 -15.22 24.01 -13.83
C GLY A 98 -14.14 23.20 -14.53
N ILE A 99 -14.11 21.86 -14.39
CA ILE A 99 -13.19 20.98 -15.11
C ILE A 99 -13.49 20.92 -16.62
N ALA A 100 -14.73 21.20 -17.03
CA ALA A 100 -15.15 21.12 -18.42
C ALA A 100 -14.30 22.04 -19.31
N GLY A 101 -13.69 21.48 -20.36
CA GLY A 101 -12.82 22.21 -21.29
C GLY A 101 -11.39 22.43 -20.80
N GLN A 102 -11.02 21.98 -19.59
CA GLN A 102 -9.63 22.03 -19.13
C GLN A 102 -8.84 20.82 -19.63
N LYS A 103 -7.51 21.00 -19.76
CA LYS A 103 -6.58 19.88 -19.90
C LYS A 103 -6.46 19.16 -18.56
N VAL A 104 -6.88 17.91 -18.52
CA VAL A 104 -6.74 17.05 -17.33
C VAL A 104 -5.44 16.27 -17.45
N ASN A 105 -4.62 16.34 -16.41
CA ASN A 105 -3.45 15.47 -16.26
C ASN A 105 -3.82 14.37 -15.28
N LEU A 106 -3.51 13.13 -15.62
CA LEU A 106 -3.56 12.01 -14.70
C LEU A 106 -2.17 11.85 -14.07
N VAL A 107 -2.11 11.60 -12.77
CA VAL A 107 -0.84 11.23 -12.14
C VAL A 107 -0.53 9.82 -12.59
N GLU A 108 0.55 9.68 -13.33
CA GLU A 108 1.12 8.41 -13.75
C GLU A 108 2.51 8.38 -13.09
N LEU A 109 2.69 7.46 -12.13
CA LEU A 109 3.86 7.30 -11.23
C LEU A 109 3.80 8.14 -9.95
N SER A 110 3.46 7.48 -8.84
CA SER A 110 3.52 7.97 -7.46
C SER A 110 4.17 6.94 -6.56
#